data_AF-A0A1I8MV32-F1
#
_entry.id   AF-A0A1I8MV32-F1
#
_cell.length_a   1.000
_cell.length_b   1.000
_cell.length_c   1.000
_cell.angle_alpha   90.00
_cell.angle_beta   90.00
_cell.angle_gamma   90.00
#
_symmetry.space_group_name_H-M   'P 1'
#
loop_
_entity.id
_entity.type
_entity.pdbx_description
1 polymer ?
#
loop_
_entity_poly.entity_id
_entity_poly.type
_entity_poly.pdbx_seq_one_letter_code
_entity_poly.pdbx_strand_id
1 'polypeptide(L)'
;MLSGLQVILMCGLVATVLGNSLSSDSMWGNREPGDKMVFDRNVTLPKKIARYQDVKLNYDPWFIKPTITAIVLKNFKPKEQPIVQIVKGGVGQKSAEIHLSTQRSEGMRVRLMIFGKKTE
;
A
#
# COMPACT_ATOMS: atom_id res chain seq x y z
N MET A 1 -21.12 41.35 -44.06
CA MET A 1 -19.93 40.55 -43.68
C MET A 1 -20.07 40.16 -42.22
N LEU A 2 -20.50 38.93 -41.96
CA LEU A 2 -20.60 38.37 -40.61
C LEU A 2 -19.21 37.86 -40.20
N SER A 3 -18.42 38.68 -39.53
CA SER A 3 -17.12 38.28 -38.97
C SER A 3 -17.06 38.67 -37.49
N GLY A 4 -17.80 37.93 -36.67
CA GLY A 4 -17.85 38.21 -35.23
C GLY A 4 -18.43 37.08 -34.38
N LEU A 5 -18.75 35.92 -34.98
CA LEU A 5 -19.32 34.77 -34.27
C LEU A 5 -18.36 33.56 -34.29
N GLN A 6 -17.06 33.81 -34.13
CA GLN A 6 -16.06 32.74 -33.90
C GLN A 6 -15.28 32.94 -32.59
N VAL A 7 -15.66 33.91 -31.76
CA VAL A 7 -14.94 34.19 -30.50
C VAL A 7 -15.60 33.55 -29.27
N ILE A 8 -16.80 32.97 -29.39
CA ILE A 8 -17.47 32.20 -28.31
C ILE A 8 -17.08 30.71 -28.39
N LEU A 9 -15.81 30.44 -28.66
CA LEU A 9 -15.20 29.11 -28.49
C LEU A 9 -13.93 29.22 -27.63
N MET A 10 -13.96 30.18 -26.70
CA MET A 10 -12.92 30.46 -25.69
C MET A 10 -13.49 30.30 -24.28
N CYS A 11 -14.52 29.47 -24.09
CA CYS A 11 -14.78 28.85 -22.78
C CYS A 11 -13.74 27.74 -22.61
N GLY A 12 -12.52 28.15 -22.29
CA GLY A 12 -11.43 27.28 -21.89
C GLY A 12 -11.94 26.33 -20.82
N LEU A 13 -12.05 25.07 -21.22
CA LEU A 13 -12.33 23.94 -20.36
C LEU A 13 -11.24 23.94 -19.27
N VAL A 14 -11.55 24.50 -18.11
CA VAL A 14 -10.72 24.32 -16.91
C VAL A 14 -10.92 22.86 -16.51
N ALA A 15 -10.16 21.98 -17.16
CA ALA A 15 -10.03 20.60 -16.74
C ALA A 15 -9.36 20.63 -15.37
N THR A 16 -10.19 20.51 -14.35
CA THR A 16 -9.84 20.20 -12.97
C THR A 16 -8.96 18.96 -12.97
N VAL A 17 -7.65 19.14 -12.98
CA VAL A 17 -6.73 18.12 -12.49
C VAL A 17 -6.84 18.16 -10.98
N LEU A 18 -7.91 17.53 -10.46
CA LEU A 18 -7.91 17.04 -9.10
C LEU A 18 -6.73 16.07 -9.02
N GLY A 19 -5.61 16.55 -8.50
CA GLY A 19 -4.47 15.71 -8.17
C GLY A 19 -4.95 14.68 -7.17
N ASN A 20 -5.34 13.50 -7.67
CA ASN A 20 -5.51 12.33 -6.85
C ASN A 20 -4.15 12.09 -6.20
N SER A 21 -4.01 12.48 -4.92
CA SER A 21 -2.88 12.02 -4.13
C SER A 21 -3.06 10.52 -4.00
N LEU A 22 -2.47 9.77 -4.92
CA LEU A 22 -2.46 8.32 -4.92
C LEU A 22 -1.70 7.89 -3.66
N SER A 23 -2.45 7.69 -2.58
CA SER A 23 -2.07 6.75 -1.54
C SER A 23 -1.73 5.46 -2.27
N SER A 24 -0.45 5.15 -2.39
CA SER A 24 -0.01 3.92 -3.06
C SER A 24 -0.19 2.77 -2.06
N ASP A 25 -1.45 2.50 -1.72
CA ASP A 25 -1.83 1.26 -1.08
C ASP A 25 -1.36 0.12 -1.98
N SER A 26 -0.73 -0.88 -1.39
CA SER A 26 -0.21 -2.03 -2.12
C SER A 26 -0.96 -3.28 -1.68
N MET A 27 -1.28 -4.13 -2.64
CA MET A 27 -1.95 -5.39 -2.40
C MET A 27 -1.29 -6.50 -3.21
N TRP A 28 -0.99 -7.60 -2.56
CA TRP A 28 -0.53 -8.84 -3.19
C TRP A 28 -1.58 -9.91 -2.97
N GLY A 29 -1.93 -10.64 -4.02
CA GLY A 29 -3.03 -11.60 -4.01
C GLY A 29 -4.39 -10.91 -4.05
N ASN A 30 -5.44 -11.68 -3.76
CA ASN A 30 -6.82 -11.21 -3.77
C ASN A 30 -7.52 -11.66 -2.50
N ARG A 31 -8.34 -10.77 -1.94
CA ARG A 31 -9.15 -11.12 -0.77
C ARG A 31 -10.37 -11.91 -1.24
N GLU A 32 -10.54 -13.11 -0.71
CA GLU A 32 -11.63 -14.00 -1.03
C GLU A 32 -12.77 -13.88 -0.01
N PRO A 33 -14.02 -14.23 -0.39
CA PRO A 33 -15.11 -14.38 0.56
C PRO A 33 -14.74 -15.39 1.65
N GLY A 34 -14.96 -15.03 2.92
CA GLY A 34 -14.62 -15.88 4.07
C GLY A 34 -13.21 -15.67 4.63
N ASP A 35 -12.35 -14.88 3.96
CA ASP A 35 -11.04 -14.52 4.48
C ASP A 35 -11.11 -13.80 5.81
N LYS A 36 -10.25 -14.24 6.74
CA LYS A 36 -10.05 -13.58 8.03
C LYS A 36 -8.74 -12.82 8.01
N MET A 37 -8.73 -11.68 8.69
CA MET A 37 -7.48 -10.99 8.96
C MET A 37 -6.74 -11.78 10.05
N VAL A 38 -5.54 -12.25 9.71
CA VAL A 38 -4.74 -13.16 10.56
C VAL A 38 -3.50 -12.48 11.09
N PHE A 39 -3.13 -11.33 10.52
CA PHE A 39 -2.06 -10.46 11.01
C PHE A 39 -2.42 -9.00 10.76
N ASP A 40 -2.11 -8.14 11.73
CA ASP A 40 -2.31 -6.70 11.63
C ASP A 40 -1.22 -5.97 12.43
N ARG A 41 -0.47 -5.12 11.74
CA ARG A 41 0.60 -4.32 12.33
C ARG A 41 0.62 -2.92 11.74
N ASN A 42 0.54 -1.94 12.63
CA ASN A 42 0.87 -0.55 12.29
C ASN A 42 2.37 -0.34 12.49
N VAL A 43 3.02 0.23 11.47
CA VAL A 43 4.44 0.62 11.55
C VAL A 43 4.54 2.10 11.32
N THR A 44 5.16 2.79 12.28
CA THR A 44 5.48 4.21 12.19
C THR A 44 6.97 4.40 12.40
N LEU A 45 7.63 4.97 11.39
CA LEU A 45 9.02 5.38 11.45
C LEU A 45 9.09 6.90 11.28
N PRO A 46 9.64 7.65 12.24
CA PRO A 46 9.76 9.10 12.12
C PRO A 46 10.79 9.46 11.05
N LYS A 47 10.65 10.63 10.41
CA LYS A 47 11.63 11.14 9.45
C LYS A 47 13.02 11.25 10.08
N LYS A 48 14.05 10.75 9.37
CA LYS A 48 15.46 10.89 9.77
C LYS A 48 16.33 11.40 8.63
N ILE A 49 16.92 12.57 8.81
CA ILE A 49 17.74 13.25 7.81
C ILE A 49 18.91 12.36 7.37
N ALA A 50 19.09 12.27 6.05
CA ALA A 50 20.15 11.54 5.36
C ALA A 50 20.23 10.03 5.66
N ARG A 51 19.19 9.44 6.27
CA ARG A 51 19.14 8.02 6.62
C ARG A 51 17.95 7.31 5.98
N TYR A 52 18.12 6.01 5.77
CA TYR A 52 17.06 5.03 5.55
C TYR A 52 16.72 4.37 6.88
N GLN A 53 15.52 3.84 6.99
CA GLN A 53 15.11 3.02 8.14
C GLN A 53 14.33 1.82 7.66
N ASP A 54 14.58 0.69 8.32
CA ASP A 54 14.05 -0.60 7.91
C ASP A 54 13.35 -1.28 9.09
N VAL A 55 12.26 -1.98 8.80
CA VAL A 55 11.55 -2.83 9.75
C VAL A 55 11.24 -4.15 9.06
N LYS A 56 11.56 -5.25 9.76
CA LYS A 56 11.19 -6.61 9.35
C LYS A 56 9.96 -7.05 10.12
N LEU A 57 8.97 -7.56 9.42
CA LEU A 57 7.73 -8.09 9.97
C LEU A 57 7.60 -9.55 9.58
N ASN A 58 7.53 -10.42 10.60
CA ASN A 58 7.39 -11.86 10.41
C ASN A 58 6.00 -12.31 10.86
N TYR A 59 5.29 -12.95 9.94
CA TYR A 59 4.07 -13.70 10.23
C TYR A 59 4.36 -15.18 10.06
N ASP A 60 4.45 -15.91 11.17
CA ASP A 60 4.62 -17.36 11.21
C ASP A 60 3.85 -17.94 12.42
N PRO A 61 2.56 -18.27 12.24
CA PRO A 61 1.73 -18.75 13.35
C PRO A 61 2.09 -20.21 13.71
N TRP A 62 2.23 -20.50 15.01
CA TRP A 62 2.65 -21.83 15.47
C TRP A 62 1.54 -22.89 15.32
N PHE A 63 0.29 -22.56 15.67
CA PHE A 63 -0.79 -23.55 15.82
C PHE A 63 -1.77 -23.63 14.65
N ILE A 64 -2.38 -22.49 14.27
CA ILE A 64 -3.31 -22.42 13.15
C ILE A 64 -2.59 -21.70 12.02
N LYS A 65 -2.31 -22.42 10.93
CA LYS A 65 -1.56 -21.93 9.78
C LYS A 65 -2.49 -21.69 8.60
N PRO A 66 -3.27 -20.59 8.61
CA PRO A 66 -4.11 -20.25 7.47
C PRO A 66 -3.25 -20.04 6.23
N THR A 67 -3.77 -20.43 5.08
CA THR A 67 -3.16 -20.10 3.81
C THR A 67 -3.40 -18.61 3.55
N ILE A 68 -2.33 -17.86 3.36
CA ILE A 68 -2.38 -16.43 3.06
C ILE A 68 -3.01 -16.24 1.68
N THR A 69 -4.05 -15.44 1.60
CA THR A 69 -4.78 -15.13 0.36
C THR A 69 -4.47 -13.72 -0.13
N ALA A 70 -4.30 -12.78 0.79
CA ALA A 70 -3.92 -11.42 0.48
C ALA A 70 -2.99 -10.81 1.53
N ILE A 71 -2.06 -9.99 1.06
CA ILE A 71 -1.25 -9.10 1.89
C ILE A 71 -1.58 -7.67 1.45
N VAL A 72 -2.00 -6.83 2.39
CA VAL A 72 -2.43 -5.46 2.11
C VAL A 72 -1.58 -4.51 2.94
N LEU A 73 -0.93 -3.57 2.27
CA LEU A 73 -0.26 -2.44 2.88
C LEU A 73 -1.07 -1.17 2.62
N LYS A 74 -1.55 -0.54 3.68
CA LYS A 74 -2.16 0.80 3.59
C LYS A 74 -1.12 1.85 3.95
N ASN A 75 -0.95 2.85 3.10
CA ASN A 75 -0.03 3.95 3.35
C ASN A 75 -0.79 5.20 3.83
N PHE A 76 -0.62 5.57 5.09
CA PHE A 76 -1.28 6.76 5.64
C PHE A 76 -0.57 8.07 5.30
N LYS A 77 0.61 7.99 4.66
CA LYS A 77 1.36 9.14 4.17
C LYS A 77 1.81 8.90 2.73
N PRO A 78 0.94 9.20 1.74
CA PRO A 78 1.18 8.92 0.32
C PRO A 78 2.51 9.44 -0.22
N LYS A 79 2.98 10.58 0.31
CA LYS A 79 4.23 11.23 -0.10
C LYS A 79 5.49 10.46 0.34
N GLU A 80 5.42 9.66 1.39
CA GLU A 80 6.58 8.95 1.97
C GLU A 80 6.91 7.63 1.24
N GLN A 81 6.05 7.20 0.30
CA GLN A 81 6.25 6.10 -0.67
C GLN A 81 7.19 4.98 -0.17
N PRO A 82 6.77 4.22 0.85
CA PRO A 82 7.60 3.21 1.46
C PRO A 82 7.88 2.06 0.49
N ILE A 83 9.07 1.50 0.59
CA ILE A 83 9.49 0.34 -0.18
C ILE A 83 9.07 -0.90 0.59
N VAL A 84 8.36 -1.82 -0.08
CA VAL A 84 7.89 -3.07 0.51
C VAL A 84 8.41 -4.25 -0.28
N GLN A 85 8.96 -5.22 0.44
CA GLN A 85 9.50 -6.45 -0.14
C GLN A 85 8.98 -7.65 0.64
N ILE A 86 8.40 -8.62 -0.05
CA ILE A 86 8.10 -9.94 0.53
C ILE A 86 9.35 -10.79 0.31
N VAL A 87 10.09 -11.05 1.38
CA VAL A 87 11.41 -11.69 1.32
C VAL A 87 11.30 -13.21 1.34
N LYS A 88 10.30 -13.74 2.07
CA LYS A 88 10.05 -15.18 2.18
C LYS A 88 8.57 -15.44 2.38
N GLY A 89 8.06 -16.54 1.83
CA GLY A 89 6.65 -16.92 1.95
C GLY A 89 5.73 -16.02 1.12
N GLY A 90 4.57 -15.65 1.66
CA GLY A 90 3.62 -14.74 1.01
C GLY A 90 2.29 -15.39 0.63
N VAL A 91 1.63 -14.85 -0.39
CA VAL A 91 0.34 -15.36 -0.87
C VAL A 91 0.47 -16.82 -1.34
N GLY A 92 -0.49 -17.66 -0.97
CA GLY A 92 -0.48 -19.11 -1.17
C GLY A 92 0.34 -19.88 -0.13
N GLN A 93 1.06 -19.20 0.75
CA GLN A 93 1.89 -19.81 1.79
C GLN A 93 1.27 -19.64 3.18
N LYS A 94 1.85 -20.31 4.17
CA LYS A 94 1.40 -20.29 5.57
C LYS A 94 2.10 -19.24 6.44
N SER A 95 3.17 -18.67 5.94
CA SER A 95 3.99 -17.65 6.59
C SER A 95 4.44 -16.60 5.59
N ALA A 96 4.81 -15.43 6.09
CA ALA A 96 5.38 -14.36 5.28
C ALA A 96 6.38 -13.54 6.11
N GLU A 97 7.54 -13.25 5.51
CA GLU A 97 8.51 -12.28 5.99
C GLU A 97 8.48 -11.07 5.06
N ILE A 98 8.16 -9.90 5.62
CA ILE A 98 7.93 -8.66 4.89
C ILE A 98 8.89 -7.61 5.42
N HIS A 99 9.70 -7.05 4.53
CA HIS A 99 10.62 -5.95 4.84
C HIS A 99 10.01 -4.65 4.35
N LEU A 100 9.99 -3.67 5.24
CA LEU A 100 9.49 -2.32 4.98
C LEU A 100 10.64 -1.35 5.17
N SER A 101 10.88 -0.50 4.18
CA SER A 101 11.96 0.48 4.17
C SER A 101 11.43 1.87 3.84
N THR A 102 11.93 2.89 4.55
CA THR A 102 11.66 4.29 4.20
C THR A 102 12.47 4.70 2.98
N GLN A 103 12.05 5.77 2.29
CA GLN A 103 12.98 6.51 1.43
C GLN A 103 13.99 7.31 2.27
N ARG A 104 15.07 7.77 1.64
CA ARG A 104 16.10 8.56 2.32
C ARG A 104 15.50 9.85 2.83
N SER A 105 15.79 10.22 4.08
CA SER A 105 15.29 11.46 4.68
C SER A 105 13.77 11.53 4.81
N GLU A 106 13.06 10.41 4.71
CA GLU A 106 11.61 10.35 4.86
C GLU A 106 11.20 9.49 6.06
N GLY A 107 9.96 9.69 6.51
CA GLY A 107 9.31 8.82 7.49
C GLY A 107 8.60 7.66 6.80
N MET A 108 7.82 6.92 7.57
CA MET A 108 6.78 6.05 7.05
C MET A 108 5.66 5.91 8.08
N ARG A 109 4.41 5.88 7.63
CA ARG A 109 3.28 5.43 8.45
C ARG A 109 2.39 4.49 7.63
N VAL A 110 2.48 3.20 7.92
CA VAL A 110 1.77 2.15 7.18
C VAL A 110 1.05 1.21 8.12
N ARG A 111 0.01 0.54 7.60
CA ARG A 111 -0.61 -0.63 8.21
C ARG A 111 -0.46 -1.81 7.29
N LEU A 112 0.23 -2.84 7.76
CA LEU A 112 0.32 -4.13 7.09
C LEU A 112 -0.74 -5.06 7.65
N MET A 113 -1.56 -5.62 6.77
CA MET A 113 -2.58 -6.60 7.08
C MET A 113 -2.34 -7.85 6.24
N ILE A 114 -2.46 -9.02 6.85
CA ILE A 114 -2.44 -10.30 6.15
C ILE A 114 -3.80 -10.95 6.35
N PHE A 115 -4.40 -11.35 5.24
CA PHE A 115 -5.64 -12.11 5.18
C PHE A 115 -5.33 -13.55 4.80
N GLY A 116 -6.10 -14.46 5.36
CA GLY A 116 -6.00 -15.87 5.01
C GLY A 116 -7.24 -16.64 5.38
N LYS A 117 -7.34 -17.82 4.78
CA LYS A 117 -8.38 -18.82 5.05
C LYS A 117 -7.78 -20.04 5.73
N LYS A 118 -8.57 -20.73 6.54
CA LYS A 118 -8.13 -22.01 7.10
C LYS A 118 -7.77 -22.94 5.94
N THR A 119 -6.62 -23.60 6.03
CA THR A 119 -6.33 -24.72 5.16
C THR A 119 -7.24 -25.87 5.62
N GLU A 120 -8.07 -26.38 4.71
CA GLU A 120 -8.81 -27.63 4.92
C GLU A 120 -7.84 -28.82 5.08
#